data_AF-A0A956B7C9-F1
#
_entry.id   AF-A0A956B7C9-F1
#
_cell.length_a   1.000
_cell.length_b   1.000
_cell.length_c   1.000
_cell.angle_alpha   90.00
_cell.angle_beta   90.00
_cell.angle_gamma   90.00
#
_symmetry.space_group_name_H-M   'P 1'
#
loop_
_entity.id
_entity.type
_entity.pdbx_description
1 polymer ?
#
loop_
_entity_poly.entity_id
_entity_poly.type
_entity_poly.pdbx_seq_one_letter_code
_entity_poly.pdbx_strand_id
1 'polypeptide(L)'
;DPPGADVFVDQENRGAAPVTVDLIPKFQHRIIVRKAGFATEERHVEGAVAEAPPTLTFKLEKAARLEISSVPPGANVSVNGRQIDQTTPVTLDDVPADTALKVRVEIKGMPPQIRTITVKEGKKGRVKIDLVNG
;
A
#
# COMPACT_ATOMS: atom_id res chain seq x y z
N ASP A 1 11.81 11.44 3.84
CA ASP A 1 12.88 10.48 3.58
C ASP A 1 13.60 10.18 4.88
N PRO A 2 13.25 9.08 5.59
CA PRO A 2 14.10 8.58 6.65
C PRO A 2 15.17 7.63 6.07
N PRO A 3 16.47 7.87 6.26
CA PRO A 3 17.53 7.00 5.75
C PRO A 3 17.41 5.59 6.33
N GLY A 4 17.89 4.58 5.60
CA GLY A 4 17.87 3.18 6.04
C GLY A 4 16.47 2.54 6.04
N ALA A 5 15.67 2.82 5.01
CA ALA A 5 14.46 2.05 4.72
C ALA A 5 14.83 0.82 3.88
N ASP A 6 14.25 -0.34 4.17
CA ASP A 6 14.48 -1.57 3.41
C ASP A 6 13.82 -1.46 2.03
N VAL A 7 14.58 -1.78 0.99
CA VAL A 7 14.15 -1.74 -0.41
C VAL A 7 14.00 -3.17 -0.92
N PHE A 8 12.84 -3.46 -1.49
CA PHE A 8 12.56 -4.75 -2.14
C PHE A 8 12.27 -4.52 -3.62
N VAL A 9 12.79 -5.40 -4.46
CA VAL A 9 12.52 -5.45 -5.90
C VAL A 9 11.95 -6.82 -6.21
N ASP A 10 10.73 -6.88 -6.72
CA ASP A 10 10.03 -8.13 -7.02
C ASP A 10 10.01 -9.10 -5.82
N GLN A 11 9.77 -8.54 -4.64
CA GLN A 11 9.77 -9.21 -3.32
C GLN A 11 11.16 -9.60 -2.77
N GLU A 12 12.22 -9.46 -3.54
CA GLU A 12 13.59 -9.72 -3.08
C GLU A 12 14.17 -8.50 -2.37
N ASN A 13 14.71 -8.68 -1.15
CA ASN A 13 15.35 -7.61 -0.40
C ASN A 13 16.68 -7.22 -1.06
N ARG A 14 16.86 -5.93 -1.34
CA ARG A 14 18.07 -5.34 -1.93
C ARG A 14 18.93 -4.57 -0.93
N GLY A 15 18.50 -4.48 0.32
CA GLY A 15 19.17 -3.75 1.39
C GLY A 15 18.52 -2.41 1.70
N ALA A 16 19.21 -1.61 2.51
CA ALA A 16 18.67 -0.37 3.03
C ALA A 16 19.04 0.84 2.14
N ALA A 17 18.10 1.78 1.97
CA ALA A 17 18.33 3.01 1.22
C ALA A 17 19.35 3.95 1.91
N PRO A 18 20.20 4.66 1.15
CA PRO A 18 20.28 4.66 -0.32
C PRO A 18 20.91 3.37 -0.86
N VAL A 19 20.33 2.83 -1.93
CA VAL A 19 20.82 1.62 -2.61
C VAL A 19 20.63 1.74 -4.12
N THR A 20 21.60 1.26 -4.88
CA THR A 20 21.50 1.11 -6.34
C THR A 20 21.16 -0.34 -6.66
N VAL A 21 20.17 -0.54 -7.52
CA VAL A 21 19.66 -1.87 -7.90
C VAL A 21 19.62 -1.96 -9.41
N ASP A 22 20.09 -3.09 -9.94
CA ASP A 22 19.99 -3.37 -11.37
C ASP A 22 18.62 -3.97 -11.68
N LEU A 23 17.94 -3.39 -12.67
CA LEU A 23 16.64 -3.84 -13.15
C LEU A 23 16.78 -4.37 -14.58
N ILE A 24 15.98 -5.38 -14.91
CA ILE A 24 15.97 -5.94 -16.26
C ILE A 24 15.37 -4.89 -17.20
N PRO A 25 16.10 -4.43 -18.23
CA PRO A 25 15.59 -3.41 -19.12
C PRO A 25 14.31 -3.85 -19.83
N LYS A 26 13.37 -2.90 -20.00
CA LYS A 26 12.05 -3.10 -20.64
C LYS A 26 11.13 -4.08 -19.90
N PHE A 27 11.48 -4.46 -18.66
CA PHE A 27 10.63 -5.26 -17.79
C PHE A 27 10.04 -4.39 -16.68
N GLN A 28 8.80 -4.68 -16.29
CA GLN A 28 8.13 -3.99 -15.17
C GLN A 28 8.55 -4.63 -13.85
N HIS A 29 9.09 -3.82 -12.95
CA HIS A 29 9.52 -4.24 -11.63
C HIS A 29 8.67 -3.57 -10.56
N ARG A 30 8.34 -4.33 -9.51
CA ARG A 30 7.64 -3.83 -8.32
C ARG A 30 8.66 -3.44 -7.27
N ILE A 31 8.78 -2.15 -7.00
CA ILE A 31 9.63 -1.60 -5.95
C ILE A 31 8.79 -1.36 -4.71
N ILE A 32 9.18 -1.95 -3.58
CA ILE A 32 8.53 -1.77 -2.29
C ILE A 32 9.56 -1.18 -1.31
N VAL A 33 9.20 -0.10 -0.63
CA VAL A 33 10.04 0.51 0.40
C VAL A 33 9.35 0.39 1.74
N ARG A 34 10.05 -0.19 2.72
CA ARG A 34 9.55 -0.45 4.06
C ARG A 34 10.44 0.17 5.12
N LYS A 35 9.82 0.71 6.17
CA LYS A 35 10.53 1.12 7.37
C LYS A 35 9.62 1.00 8.57
N ALA A 36 10.14 0.47 9.68
CA ALA A 36 9.38 0.35 10.91
C ALA A 36 8.79 1.71 11.35
N GLY A 37 7.49 1.74 11.63
CA GLY A 37 6.75 2.96 11.99
C GLY A 37 6.31 3.84 10.81
N PHE A 38 6.54 3.41 9.58
CA PHE A 38 6.13 4.10 8.37
C PHE A 38 5.23 3.22 7.50
N ALA A 39 4.36 3.86 6.73
CA ALA A 39 3.50 3.19 5.76
C ALA A 39 4.35 2.58 4.64
N THR A 40 3.94 1.39 4.15
CA THR A 40 4.61 0.75 3.02
C THR A 40 4.28 1.50 1.74
N GLU A 41 5.31 2.01 1.09
CA GLU A 41 5.21 2.63 -0.23
C GLU A 41 5.59 1.64 -1.34
N GLU A 42 4.89 1.74 -2.46
CA GLU A 42 5.06 0.85 -3.60
C GLU A 42 5.02 1.62 -4.92
N ARG A 43 5.91 1.27 -5.85
CA ARG A 43 5.92 1.82 -7.21
C ARG A 43 6.27 0.75 -8.22
N HIS A 44 5.52 0.71 -9.32
CA HIS A 44 5.90 -0.05 -10.51
C HIS A 44 6.77 0.84 -11.39
N VAL A 45 7.91 0.30 -11.83
CA VAL A 45 8.86 1.00 -12.70
C VAL A 45 9.31 0.08 -13.81
N GLU A 46 9.53 0.63 -15.01
CA GLU A 46 10.15 -0.11 -16.10
C GLU A 46 11.67 0.00 -15.99
N GLY A 47 12.39 -1.11 -16.12
CA GLY A 47 13.84 -1.09 -16.20
C GLY A 47 14.30 -0.31 -17.43
N ALA A 48 15.27 0.59 -17.26
CA ALA A 48 15.79 1.44 -18.33
C ALA A 48 17.23 1.07 -18.68
N VAL A 49 17.59 1.20 -19.97
CA VAL A 49 18.99 1.32 -20.39
C VAL A 49 19.31 2.80 -20.40
N ALA A 50 20.16 3.25 -19.48
CA ALA A 50 20.56 4.64 -19.36
C ALA A 50 22.06 4.75 -19.08
N GLU A 51 22.69 5.81 -19.56
CA GLU A 51 24.10 6.11 -19.28
C GLU A 51 24.35 6.36 -17.78
N ALA A 52 23.33 6.82 -17.06
CA ALA A 52 23.33 6.95 -15.60
C ALA A 52 22.00 6.41 -15.01
N PRO A 53 22.04 5.73 -13.85
CA PRO A 53 20.83 5.20 -13.24
C PRO A 53 19.91 6.34 -12.77
N PRO A 54 18.61 6.31 -13.11
CA PRO A 54 17.67 7.31 -12.61
C PRO A 54 17.52 7.18 -11.09
N THR A 55 17.41 8.31 -10.41
CA THR A 55 17.14 8.32 -8.96
C THR A 55 15.65 8.25 -8.69
N LEU A 56 15.21 7.27 -7.89
CA LEU A 56 13.84 7.17 -7.39
C LEU A 56 13.78 7.65 -5.95
N THR A 57 12.96 8.67 -5.69
CA THR A 57 12.70 9.17 -4.33
C THR A 57 11.35 8.69 -3.83
N PHE A 58 11.33 8.19 -2.60
CA PHE A 58 10.14 7.76 -1.88
C PHE A 58 9.97 8.61 -0.63
N LYS A 59 8.76 9.17 -0.44
CA LYS A 59 8.40 9.86 0.78
C LYS A 59 7.54 8.92 1.61
N LEU A 60 8.13 8.36 2.65
CA LEU A 60 7.39 7.52 3.58
C LEU A 60 6.58 8.37 4.57
N GLU A 61 5.29 8.07 4.67
CA GLU A 61 4.39 8.63 5.66
C GLU A 61 4.42 7.78 6.94
N LYS A 62 4.02 8.35 8.08
CA LYS A 62 3.91 7.58 9.32
C LYS A 62 2.84 6.50 9.18
N ALA A 63 3.03 5.37 9.84
CA ALA A 63 2.07 4.29 9.82
C ALA A 63 0.94 4.51 10.83
N ALA A 64 -0.25 4.05 10.47
CA ALA A 64 -1.36 3.78 11.37
C ALA A 64 -1.92 2.37 11.12
N ARG A 65 -2.66 1.85 12.10
CA ARG A 65 -3.34 0.55 11.99
C ARG A 65 -4.80 0.76 11.57
N LEU A 66 -5.28 0.05 10.57
CA LEU A 66 -6.66 0.12 10.09
C LEU A 66 -7.29 -1.27 10.02
N GLU A 67 -8.42 -1.44 10.73
CA GLU A 67 -9.25 -2.64 10.66
C GLU A 67 -10.44 -2.38 9.72
N ILE A 68 -10.63 -3.27 8.74
CA ILE A 68 -11.63 -3.15 7.68
C ILE A 68 -12.52 -4.40 7.75
N SER A 69 -13.83 -4.19 7.84
CA SER A 69 -14.83 -5.25 7.86
C SER A 69 -15.99 -4.94 6.93
N SER A 70 -16.69 -5.98 6.46
CA SER A 70 -17.89 -5.80 5.64
C SER A 70 -18.99 -6.80 5.93
N VAL A 71 -20.18 -6.46 5.46
CA VAL A 71 -21.33 -7.37 5.42
C VAL A 71 -21.82 -7.42 3.97
N PRO A 72 -21.80 -8.59 3.30
CA PRO A 72 -21.23 -9.86 3.77
C PRO A 72 -19.69 -9.81 3.92
N PRO A 73 -19.09 -10.73 4.71
CA PRO A 73 -17.64 -10.90 4.78
C PRO A 73 -17.10 -11.51 3.47
N GLY A 74 -15.76 -11.56 3.33
CA GLY A 74 -15.10 -12.11 2.15
C GLY A 74 -15.06 -11.14 0.97
N ALA A 75 -15.24 -9.84 1.21
CA ALA A 75 -15.17 -8.83 0.18
C ALA A 75 -13.71 -8.42 -0.09
N ASN A 76 -13.40 -8.16 -1.36
CA ASN A 76 -12.12 -7.62 -1.79
C ASN A 76 -11.97 -6.18 -1.28
N VAL A 77 -10.75 -5.82 -0.89
CA VAL A 77 -10.43 -4.49 -0.36
C VAL A 77 -9.38 -3.82 -1.22
N SER A 78 -9.58 -2.54 -1.52
CA SER A 78 -8.50 -1.65 -1.96
C SER A 78 -8.45 -0.38 -1.12
N VAL A 79 -7.24 0.12 -0.88
CA VAL A 79 -6.98 1.37 -0.16
C VAL A 79 -6.23 2.30 -1.09
N ASN A 80 -6.78 3.50 -1.33
CA ASN A 80 -6.23 4.47 -2.28
C ASN A 80 -5.98 3.88 -3.68
N GLY A 81 -6.84 2.94 -4.11
CA GLY A 81 -6.73 2.25 -5.40
C GLY A 81 -5.74 1.08 -5.41
N ARG A 82 -4.95 0.87 -4.35
CA ARG A 82 -4.09 -0.31 -4.20
C ARG A 82 -4.91 -1.49 -3.70
N GLN A 83 -4.97 -2.55 -4.50
CA GLN A 83 -5.59 -3.81 -4.11
C GLN A 83 -4.80 -4.47 -2.98
N ILE A 84 -5.52 -5.02 -2.00
CA ILE A 84 -4.97 -5.83 -0.93
C ILE A 84 -5.22 -7.30 -1.27
N ASP A 85 -4.24 -8.16 -1.00
CA ASP A 85 -4.27 -9.60 -1.30
C ASP A 85 -5.13 -10.41 -0.30
N GLN A 86 -5.85 -9.73 0.59
CA GLN A 86 -6.71 -10.31 1.63
C GLN A 86 -8.13 -9.76 1.50
N THR A 87 -9.11 -10.53 1.95
CA THR A 87 -10.53 -10.15 1.98
C THR A 87 -10.98 -9.76 3.38
N THR A 88 -12.14 -9.09 3.50
CA THR A 88 -12.70 -8.71 4.80
C THR A 88 -13.11 -9.93 5.64
N PRO A 89 -12.94 -9.88 6.98
CA PRO A 89 -12.27 -8.82 7.73
C PRO A 89 -10.73 -8.87 7.58
N VAL A 90 -10.11 -7.70 7.47
CA VAL A 90 -8.65 -7.55 7.34
C VAL A 90 -8.14 -6.44 8.25
N THR A 91 -6.93 -6.61 8.79
CA THR A 91 -6.20 -5.56 9.50
C THR A 91 -4.95 -5.20 8.70
N LEU A 92 -4.77 -3.90 8.42
CA LEU A 92 -3.59 -3.34 7.80
C LEU A 92 -2.80 -2.59 8.87
N ASP A 93 -1.51 -2.90 9.01
CA ASP A 93 -0.64 -2.35 10.07
C ASP A 93 0.14 -1.10 9.65
N ASP A 94 0.16 -0.83 8.34
CA ASP A 94 1.08 0.10 7.69
C ASP A 94 0.36 1.00 6.68
N VAL A 95 -0.87 1.43 6.99
CA VAL A 95 -1.54 2.46 6.18
C VAL A 95 -1.00 3.86 6.51
N PRO A 96 -1.01 4.79 5.54
CA PRO A 96 -0.61 6.16 5.81
C PRO A 96 -1.48 6.83 6.90
N ALA A 97 -0.81 7.40 7.90
CA ALA A 97 -1.43 8.14 8.98
C ALA A 97 -1.69 9.60 8.58
N ASP A 98 -2.65 10.23 9.26
CA ASP A 98 -2.97 11.66 9.14
C ASP A 98 -3.38 12.12 7.74
N THR A 99 -3.61 11.19 6.82
CA THR A 99 -4.13 11.43 5.47
C THR A 99 -5.49 10.76 5.27
N ALA A 100 -6.22 11.20 4.24
CA ALA A 100 -7.50 10.61 3.88
C ALA A 100 -7.28 9.31 3.10
N LEU A 101 -7.73 8.19 3.66
CA LEU A 101 -7.66 6.87 3.04
C LEU A 101 -9.01 6.54 2.39
N LYS A 102 -9.01 6.36 1.08
CA LYS A 102 -10.18 5.89 0.31
C LYS A 102 -10.21 4.37 0.33
N VAL A 103 -11.05 3.81 1.20
CA VAL A 103 -11.29 2.37 1.33
C VAL A 103 -12.43 1.97 0.41
N ARG A 104 -12.15 1.15 -0.59
CA ARG A 104 -13.15 0.54 -1.47
C ARG A 104 -13.29 -0.94 -1.11
N VAL A 105 -14.53 -1.38 -0.95
CA VAL A 105 -14.88 -2.77 -0.68
C VAL A 105 -15.82 -3.26 -1.78
N GLU A 106 -15.57 -4.47 -2.28
CA GLU A 106 -16.28 -5.05 -3.41
C GLU A 106 -16.45 -6.56 -3.23
N ILE A 107 -17.66 -7.06 -3.48
CA ILE A 107 -17.94 -8.49 -3.56
C ILE A 107 -18.76 -8.76 -4.82
N LYS A 108 -18.54 -9.93 -5.45
CA LYS A 108 -19.21 -10.28 -6.71
C LYS A 108 -20.73 -10.23 -6.54
N GLY A 109 -21.41 -9.52 -7.45
CA GLY A 109 -22.86 -9.41 -7.48
C GLY A 109 -23.45 -8.30 -6.61
N MET A 110 -22.63 -7.47 -5.96
CA MET A 110 -23.08 -6.28 -5.22
C MET A 110 -22.40 -5.02 -5.74
N PRO A 111 -23.07 -3.85 -5.66
CA PRO A 111 -22.42 -2.58 -5.95
C PRO A 111 -21.24 -2.33 -5.00
N PRO A 112 -20.08 -1.89 -5.50
CA PRO A 112 -18.93 -1.59 -4.66
C PRO A 112 -19.22 -0.37 -3.79
N GLN A 113 -18.74 -0.40 -2.55
CA GLN A 113 -18.89 0.70 -1.61
C GLN A 113 -17.55 1.34 -1.31
N ILE A 114 -17.55 2.66 -1.16
CA ILE A 114 -16.35 3.46 -0.90
C ILE A 114 -16.57 4.28 0.37
N ARG A 115 -15.62 4.23 1.29
CA ARG A 115 -15.57 5.09 2.47
C ARG A 115 -14.23 5.78 2.55
N THR A 116 -14.24 7.03 2.99
CA THR A 116 -13.03 7.77 3.32
C THR A 116 -12.87 7.81 4.83
N ILE A 117 -11.69 7.50 5.32
CA ILE A 117 -11.33 7.58 6.74
C ILE A 117 -9.96 8.20 6.90
N THR A 118 -9.74 8.97 7.97
CA THR A 118 -8.42 9.42 8.39
C THR A 118 -8.08 8.77 9.71
N VAL A 119 -6.91 8.12 9.79
CA VAL A 119 -6.42 7.49 11.02
C VAL A 119 -5.20 8.25 11.50
N LYS A 120 -5.21 8.67 12.76
CA LYS A 120 -4.09 9.41 13.37
C LYS A 120 -2.87 8.51 13.59
N GLU A 121 -1.66 9.07 13.51
CA GLU A 121 -0.41 8.36 13.80
C GLU A 121 -0.50 7.59 15.13
N GLY A 122 -0.06 6.33 15.11
CA GLY A 122 -0.06 5.45 16.29
C GLY A 122 -1.45 5.08 16.82
N LYS A 123 -2.53 5.47 16.14
CA LYS A 123 -3.90 5.06 16.49
C LYS A 123 -4.37 3.90 15.63
N LYS A 124 -5.42 3.23 16.13
CA LYS A 124 -6.15 2.20 15.41
C LYS A 124 -7.46 2.79 14.87
N GLY A 125 -7.60 2.80 13.54
CA GLY A 125 -8.84 3.10 12.85
C GLY A 125 -9.68 1.84 12.63
N ARG A 126 -10.99 2.02 12.49
CA ARG A 126 -11.93 0.96 12.13
C ARG A 126 -12.90 1.48 11.09
N VAL A 127 -13.17 0.68 10.06
CA VAL A 127 -14.23 0.92 9.10
C VAL A 127 -15.04 -0.35 8.89
N LYS A 128 -16.37 -0.23 9.04
CA LYS A 128 -17.33 -1.27 8.69
C LYS A 128 -18.14 -0.79 7.49
N ILE A 129 -18.26 -1.64 6.48
CA ILE A 129 -18.95 -1.31 5.23
C ILE A 129 -20.01 -2.37 4.93
N ASP A 130 -21.27 -1.96 5.00
CA ASP A 130 -22.38 -2.82 4.61
C ASP A 130 -22.61 -2.66 3.10
N LEU A 131 -22.48 -3.76 2.35
CA LEU A 131 -22.73 -3.81 0.92
C LEU A 131 -24.22 -4.08 0.73
N VAL A 132 -24.98 -3.02 0.45
CA VAL A 132 -26.41 -3.11 0.14
C VAL A 132 -26.61 -3.07 -1.37
N ASN A 133 -27.57 -3.84 -1.86
CA ASN A 133 -28.17 -3.57 -3.15
C ASN A 133 -29.02 -2.31 -2.98
N GLY A 134 -28.74 -1.28 -3.78
CA GLY A 134 -29.51 -0.04 -3.77
C GLY A 134 -30.95 -0.23 -4.21
#